data_AF-A0A5E4I625-F1
#
_entry.id   AF-A0A5E4I625-F1
#
_cell.length_a   1.000
_cell.length_b   1.000
_cell.length_c   1.000
_cell.angle_alpha   90.00
_cell.angle_beta   90.00
_cell.angle_gamma   90.00
#
_symmetry.space_group_name_H-M   'P 1'
#
loop_
_entity.id
_entity.type
_entity.pdbx_description
1 polymer ?
#
loop_
_entity_poly.entity_id
_entity_poly.type
_entity_poly.pdbx_seq_one_letter_code
_entity_poly.pdbx_strand_id
1 'polypeptide(L)'
;MTKNACCKSEEIGTAYETIKIEKTNNVCPMCENYAKKQASKPIAIMCCEGACLRGEIARRAANMLCSSIAQNKTARICLGGAFTKDTGQRNLVRNAKKVIALEGCFIKCSSRMMKGAINDLSQR
;
A
#
# COMPACT_ATOMS: atom_id res chain seq x y z
N MET A 1 40.98 19.22 -19.00
CA MET A 1 39.58 18.81 -19.25
C MET A 1 39.15 17.86 -18.15
N THR A 2 38.27 18.35 -17.29
CA THR A 2 37.86 17.76 -16.01
C THR A 2 36.90 16.59 -16.24
N LYS A 3 37.15 15.46 -15.58
CA LYS A 3 36.29 14.27 -15.60
C LYS A 3 34.92 14.63 -15.04
N ASN A 4 33.88 14.57 -15.87
CA ASN A 4 32.49 14.70 -15.43
C ASN A 4 32.17 13.59 -14.44
N ALA A 5 31.76 13.99 -13.24
CA ALA A 5 31.23 13.15 -12.19
C ALA A 5 29.86 12.58 -12.63
N CYS A 6 29.90 11.52 -13.43
CA CYS A 6 28.73 10.72 -13.76
C CYS A 6 28.48 9.76 -12.58
N CYS A 7 27.34 9.92 -11.90
CA CYS A 7 26.78 8.96 -10.96
C CYS A 7 27.58 8.71 -9.65
N LYS A 8 27.43 9.62 -8.68
CA LYS A 8 27.47 9.20 -7.28
C LYS A 8 26.07 8.74 -6.90
N SER A 9 25.80 7.44 -6.95
CA SER A 9 24.67 6.87 -6.22
C SER A 9 25.02 6.99 -4.74
N GLU A 10 24.32 7.84 -4.00
CA GLU A 10 24.39 7.80 -2.54
C GLU A 10 23.97 6.39 -2.10
N GLU A 11 24.85 5.70 -1.39
CA GLU A 11 24.47 4.52 -0.61
C GLU A 11 23.51 5.00 0.46
N ILE A 12 22.21 4.95 0.16
CA ILE A 12 21.16 5.08 1.15
C ILE A 12 21.32 3.85 2.03
N GLY A 13 22.05 3.99 3.14
CA GLY A 13 22.11 2.99 4.20
C GLY A 13 20.69 2.59 4.62
N THR A 14 20.56 1.57 5.47
CA THR A 14 19.27 1.08 5.99
C THR A 14 18.59 2.07 6.96
N ALA A 15 18.55 3.35 6.60
CA ALA A 15 17.94 4.44 7.34
C ALA A 15 16.45 4.52 6.99
N TYR A 16 15.62 4.67 8.02
CA TYR A 16 14.17 4.79 7.90
C TYR A 16 13.75 6.24 8.13
N GLU A 17 12.79 6.70 7.33
CA GLU A 17 12.06 7.93 7.62
C GLU A 17 11.08 7.67 8.78
N THR A 18 11.12 8.53 9.81
CA THR A 18 10.22 8.42 10.97
C THR A 18 9.16 9.51 10.94
N ILE A 19 7.90 9.12 11.07
CA ILE A 19 6.77 10.04 11.21
C ILE A 19 6.01 9.77 12.52
N LYS A 20 5.51 10.82 13.17
CA LYS A 20 4.60 10.71 14.32
C LYS A 20 3.18 11.03 13.84
N ILE A 21 2.31 10.02 13.82
CA ILE A 21 0.89 10.17 13.51
C ILE A 21 0.11 10.18 14.83
N GLU A 22 -0.74 11.18 15.03
CA GLU A 22 -1.61 11.25 16.20
C GLU A 22 -2.59 10.05 16.23
N LYS A 23 -2.81 9.48 17.42
CA LYS A 23 -3.81 8.42 17.59
C LYS A 23 -5.21 8.99 17.48
N THR A 24 -6.12 8.24 16.88
CA THR A 24 -7.55 8.58 16.87
C THR A 24 -8.41 7.41 17.32
N ASN A 25 -9.40 7.72 18.16
CA ASN A 25 -10.44 6.77 18.56
C ASN A 25 -11.48 6.57 17.45
N ASN A 26 -11.50 7.44 16.44
CA ASN A 26 -12.43 7.33 15.31
C ASN A 26 -12.15 6.07 14.48
N VAL A 27 -13.22 5.45 14.00
CA VAL A 27 -13.17 4.28 13.11
C VAL A 27 -13.98 4.61 11.87
N CYS A 28 -13.47 4.29 10.69
CA CYS A 28 -14.22 4.44 9.45
C CYS A 28 -15.12 3.21 9.25
N PRO A 29 -16.45 3.30 9.42
CA PRO A 29 -17.32 2.13 9.35
C PRO A 29 -17.31 1.51 7.95
N MET A 30 -17.12 2.32 6.91
CA MET A 30 -16.99 1.83 5.55
C MET A 30 -15.76 0.92 5.39
N CYS A 31 -14.63 1.28 6.00
CA CYS A 31 -13.41 0.46 5.94
C CYS A 31 -13.60 -0.88 6.64
N GLU A 32 -14.22 -0.89 7.83
CA GLU A 32 -14.42 -2.12 8.61
C GLU A 32 -15.46 -3.05 7.96
N ASN A 33 -16.59 -2.49 7.52
CA ASN A 33 -17.62 -3.26 6.84
C ASN A 33 -17.11 -3.83 5.52
N TYR A 34 -16.33 -3.06 4.76
CA TYR A 34 -15.68 -3.54 3.56
C TYR A 34 -14.71 -4.68 3.90
N ALA A 35 -13.82 -4.50 4.88
CA ALA A 35 -12.83 -5.50 5.25
C ALA A 35 -13.47 -6.84 5.64
N LYS A 36 -14.54 -6.81 6.45
CA LYS A 36 -15.31 -8.01 6.80
C LYS A 36 -15.87 -8.72 5.56
N LYS A 37 -16.45 -7.96 4.62
CA LYS A 37 -17.00 -8.53 3.37
C LYS A 37 -15.93 -9.12 2.45
N GLN A 38 -14.70 -8.60 2.50
CA GLN A 38 -13.62 -9.06 1.63
C GLN A 38 -12.69 -10.11 2.28
N ALA A 39 -12.92 -10.48 3.55
CA ALA A 39 -11.99 -11.29 4.33
C ALA A 39 -11.66 -12.66 3.73
N SER A 40 -12.57 -13.24 2.93
CA SER A 40 -12.37 -14.52 2.25
C SER A 40 -11.51 -14.42 0.98
N LYS A 41 -11.27 -13.21 0.48
CA LYS A 41 -10.54 -13.02 -0.78
C LYS A 41 -9.05 -13.28 -0.59
N PRO A 42 -8.43 -14.13 -1.43
CA PRO A 42 -7.06 -14.56 -1.21
C PRO A 42 -6.00 -13.49 -1.56
N ILE A 43 -6.36 -12.47 -2.34
CA ILE A 43 -5.39 -11.49 -2.86
C ILE A 43 -5.75 -10.09 -2.37
N ALA A 44 -4.84 -9.44 -1.65
CA ALA A 44 -4.94 -8.03 -1.30
C ALA A 44 -4.23 -7.17 -2.35
N ILE A 45 -4.93 -6.16 -2.87
CA ILE A 45 -4.40 -5.20 -3.85
C ILE A 45 -4.20 -3.85 -3.16
N MET A 46 -2.94 -3.49 -2.95
CA MET A 46 -2.52 -2.17 -2.51
C MET A 46 -2.21 -1.31 -3.73
N CYS A 47 -2.34 0.00 -3.62
CA CYS A 47 -1.96 0.91 -4.69
C CYS A 47 -1.46 2.24 -4.14
N CYS A 48 -0.65 2.93 -4.94
CA CYS A 48 -0.33 4.33 -4.69
C CYS A 48 -1.62 5.17 -4.80
N GLU A 49 -2.14 5.68 -3.68
CA GLU A 49 -3.39 6.46 -3.66
C GLU A 49 -3.13 7.96 -3.91
N GLY A 50 -3.08 8.36 -5.18
CA GLY A 50 -3.54 9.69 -5.63
C GLY A 50 -2.70 10.94 -5.33
N ALA A 51 -1.57 10.86 -4.62
CA ALA A 51 -0.75 12.06 -4.35
C ALA A 51 -0.15 12.71 -5.62
N CYS A 52 -0.09 11.97 -6.75
CA CYS A 52 0.27 12.49 -8.06
C CYS A 52 -0.59 11.82 -9.15
N LEU A 53 -0.53 12.34 -10.39
CA LEU A 53 -1.27 11.78 -11.53
C LEU A 53 -1.00 10.29 -11.74
N ARG A 54 0.24 9.84 -11.55
CA ARG A 54 0.60 8.43 -11.69
C ARG A 54 -0.04 7.56 -10.61
N GLY A 55 -0.18 8.10 -9.40
CA GLY A 55 -0.93 7.46 -8.32
C GLY A 55 -2.42 7.34 -8.66
N GLU A 56 -3.02 8.36 -9.28
CA GLU A 56 -4.41 8.28 -9.73
C GLU A 56 -4.62 7.17 -10.78
N ILE A 57 -3.69 6.99 -11.71
CA ILE A 57 -3.73 5.88 -12.67
C ILE A 57 -3.66 4.53 -11.94
N ALA A 58 -2.74 4.37 -10.98
CA ALA A 58 -2.64 3.15 -10.18
C ALA A 58 -3.92 2.89 -9.37
N ARG A 59 -4.54 3.94 -8.82
CA ARG A 59 -5.82 3.87 -8.08
C ARG A 59 -6.96 3.37 -8.98
N ARG A 60 -7.07 3.93 -10.20
CA ARG A 60 -8.08 3.50 -11.19
C ARG A 60 -7.85 2.07 -11.64
N ALA A 61 -6.62 1.68 -11.92
CA ALA A 61 -6.25 0.31 -12.26
C ALA A 61 -6.61 -0.67 -11.13
N ALA A 62 -6.31 -0.33 -9.87
CA ALA A 62 -6.67 -1.15 -8.71
C ALA A 62 -8.18 -1.31 -8.57
N ASN A 63 -8.94 -0.24 -8.78
CA ASN A 63 -10.40 -0.29 -8.79
C ASN A 63 -10.90 -1.24 -9.87
N MET A 64 -10.51 -1.05 -11.14
CA MET A 64 -10.93 -1.92 -12.25
C MET A 64 -10.59 -3.38 -11.99
N LEU A 65 -9.39 -3.66 -11.47
CA LEU A 65 -8.97 -5.00 -11.09
C LEU A 65 -9.92 -5.62 -10.05
N CYS A 66 -10.23 -4.88 -8.98
CA CYS A 66 -10.99 -5.40 -7.86
C CYS A 66 -12.51 -5.35 -8.01
N SER A 67 -13.04 -4.49 -8.87
CA SER A 67 -14.47 -4.32 -9.10
C SER A 67 -14.98 -5.05 -10.34
N SER A 68 -14.10 -5.41 -11.28
CA SER A 68 -14.55 -5.87 -12.59
C SER A 68 -13.74 -7.05 -13.13
N ILE A 69 -12.40 -6.99 -13.11
CA ILE A 69 -11.57 -8.01 -13.77
C ILE A 69 -11.40 -9.27 -12.90
N ALA A 70 -11.10 -9.09 -11.61
CA ALA A 70 -10.76 -10.16 -10.68
C ALA A 70 -11.59 -10.09 -9.39
N GLN A 71 -12.82 -9.55 -9.48
CA GLN A 71 -13.67 -9.23 -8.34
C GLN A 71 -13.75 -10.35 -7.30
N ASN A 72 -13.88 -11.62 -7.70
CA ASN A 72 -14.07 -12.73 -6.76
C ASN A 72 -12.79 -13.17 -6.03
N LYS A 73 -11.61 -12.65 -6.43
CA LYS A 73 -10.30 -13.07 -5.90
C LYS A 73 -9.55 -11.93 -5.20
N THR A 74 -9.86 -10.69 -5.55
CA THR A 74 -9.08 -9.53 -5.11
C THR A 74 -9.87 -8.57 -4.22
N ALA A 75 -9.26 -8.14 -3.13
CA ALA A 75 -9.74 -7.10 -2.24
C ALA A 75 -8.88 -5.84 -2.40
N ARG A 76 -9.48 -4.70 -2.69
CA ARG A 76 -8.75 -3.42 -2.76
C ARG A 76 -8.54 -2.87 -1.37
N ILE A 77 -7.32 -2.44 -1.07
CA ILE A 77 -6.94 -1.90 0.23
C ILE A 77 -7.01 -0.38 0.20
N CYS A 78 -7.71 0.21 1.17
CA CYS A 78 -7.59 1.63 1.48
C CYS A 78 -6.26 1.87 2.20
N LEU A 79 -5.34 2.59 1.56
CA LEU A 79 -3.99 2.77 2.09
C LEU A 79 -4.02 3.66 3.34
N GLY A 80 -4.88 4.69 3.35
CA GLY A 80 -5.11 5.51 4.55
C GLY A 80 -5.49 4.66 5.76
N GLY A 81 -6.53 3.83 5.62
CA GLY A 81 -7.00 2.95 6.70
C GLY A 81 -5.99 1.89 7.10
N ALA A 82 -5.20 1.35 6.16
CA ALA A 82 -4.20 0.33 6.46
C ALA A 82 -2.91 0.91 7.07
N PHE A 83 -2.48 2.10 6.64
CA PHE A 83 -1.22 2.71 7.05
C PHE A 83 -1.32 3.49 8.36
N THR A 84 -2.34 4.34 8.51
CA THR A 84 -2.39 5.29 9.65
C THR A 84 -2.90 4.66 10.93
N LYS A 85 -3.65 3.56 10.83
CA LYS A 85 -4.24 2.85 11.97
C LYS A 85 -4.28 1.34 11.71
N ASP A 86 -4.30 0.56 12.78
CA ASP A 86 -4.49 -0.89 12.69
C ASP A 86 -5.98 -1.22 12.52
N THR A 87 -6.47 -1.16 11.28
CA THR A 87 -7.88 -1.37 10.90
C THR A 87 -8.10 -2.73 10.24
N GLY A 88 -9.36 -3.06 9.94
CA GLY A 88 -9.70 -4.21 9.10
C GLY A 88 -8.96 -4.22 7.75
N GLN A 89 -8.60 -3.05 7.21
CA GLN A 89 -7.81 -2.93 5.97
C GLN A 89 -6.39 -3.47 6.15
N ARG A 90 -5.75 -3.19 7.31
CA ARG A 90 -4.43 -3.76 7.64
C ARG A 90 -4.52 -5.28 7.80
N ASN A 91 -5.60 -5.77 8.40
CA ASN A 91 -5.84 -7.21 8.54
C ASN A 91 -6.06 -7.92 7.19
N LEU A 92 -6.72 -7.29 6.22
CA LEU A 92 -6.81 -7.86 4.86
C LEU A 92 -5.42 -8.09 4.27
N VAL A 93 -4.49 -7.15 4.47
CA VAL A 93 -3.10 -7.32 3.99
C VAL A 93 -2.39 -8.43 4.75
N ARG A 94 -2.49 -8.45 6.09
CA ARG A 94 -1.85 -9.49 6.92
C ARG A 94 -2.35 -10.89 6.65
N ASN A 95 -3.61 -11.06 6.28
CA ASN A 95 -4.23 -12.38 6.16
C ASN A 95 -4.36 -12.85 4.70
N ALA A 96 -4.07 -11.99 3.72
CA ALA A 96 -4.08 -12.40 2.32
C ALA A 96 -2.99 -13.43 2.04
N LYS A 97 -3.32 -14.40 1.18
CA LYS A 97 -2.36 -15.39 0.65
C LYS A 97 -1.34 -14.75 -0.28
N LYS A 98 -1.72 -13.65 -0.94
CA LYS A 98 -0.86 -12.87 -1.82
C LYS A 98 -1.17 -11.40 -1.70
N VAL A 99 -0.14 -10.57 -1.67
CA VAL A 99 -0.28 -9.10 -1.69
C VAL A 99 0.34 -8.57 -2.98
N ILE A 100 -0.38 -7.72 -3.70
CA ILE A 100 0.10 -7.07 -4.92
C ILE A 100 0.03 -5.56 -4.70
N ALA A 101 1.13 -4.86 -4.95
CA ALA A 101 1.18 -3.41 -4.93
C ALA A 101 1.21 -2.86 -6.36
N LEU A 102 0.24 -2.02 -6.71
CA LEU A 102 0.22 -1.25 -7.95
C LEU A 102 0.86 0.13 -7.69
N GLU A 103 2.12 0.26 -8.09
CA GLU A 103 2.90 1.49 -7.91
C GLU A 103 2.81 2.36 -9.16
N GLY A 104 2.54 3.66 -8.97
CA GLY A 104 2.52 4.62 -10.09
C GLY A 104 3.90 5.16 -10.45
N CYS A 105 4.89 5.06 -9.57
CA CYS A 105 6.23 5.60 -9.80
C CYS A 105 7.30 4.86 -9.00
N PHE A 106 8.56 5.26 -9.22
CA PHE A 106 9.75 4.68 -8.59
C PHE A 106 9.84 4.92 -7.08
N ILE A 107 9.04 5.85 -6.51
CA ILE A 107 9.01 6.09 -5.06
C ILE A 107 8.40 4.91 -4.30
N LYS A 108 7.50 4.13 -4.93
CA LYS A 108 6.86 2.94 -4.35
C LYS A 108 6.17 3.19 -3.00
N CYS A 109 5.38 4.26 -2.90
CA CYS A 109 4.80 4.72 -1.65
C CYS A 109 3.99 3.62 -0.96
N SER A 110 3.17 2.88 -1.70
CA SER A 110 2.28 1.88 -1.11
C SER A 110 3.07 0.76 -0.43
N SER A 111 4.04 0.19 -1.15
CA SER A 111 4.88 -0.90 -0.64
C SER A 111 5.78 -0.47 0.51
N ARG A 112 6.44 0.70 0.40
CA ARG A 112 7.33 1.20 1.46
C ARG A 112 6.59 1.49 2.75
N MET A 113 5.47 2.21 2.65
CA MET A 113 4.65 2.56 3.81
C MET A 113 4.09 1.31 4.49
N MET A 114 3.59 0.34 3.71
CA MET A 114 3.02 -0.88 4.27
C MET A 114 4.05 -1.84 4.85
N LYS A 115 5.27 -1.90 4.29
CA LYS A 115 6.40 -2.64 4.91
C LYS A 115 6.79 -2.05 6.26
N GLY A 116 6.67 -0.73 6.44
CA GLY A 116 6.86 -0.08 7.74
C GLY A 116 5.71 -0.34 8.73
N ALA A 117 4.48 -0.53 8.22
CA ALA A 117 3.30 -0.79 9.06
C ALA A 117 3.09 -2.28 9.41
N ILE A 118 3.67 -3.20 8.63
CA ILE A 118 3.55 -4.65 8.77
C ILE A 118 4.95 -5.27 8.60
N ASN A 119 5.56 -5.64 9.73
CA ASN A 119 6.96 -6.09 9.80
C ASN A 119 7.26 -7.34 8.96
N ASP A 120 6.29 -8.24 8.80
CA ASP A 120 6.46 -9.53 8.10
C ASP A 120 6.01 -9.50 6.63
N LEU A 121 5.66 -8.32 6.09
CA LEU A 121 5.17 -8.21 4.71
C LEU A 121 6.24 -8.51 3.65
N SER A 122 7.53 -8.37 3.99
CA SER A 122 8.66 -8.63 3.09
C SER A 122 8.95 -10.13 2.86
N GLN A 123 8.32 -11.01 3.62
CA GLN A 123 8.57 -12.46 3.59
C GLN A 123 7.48 -13.26 2.86
N ARG A 124 6.57 -12.58 2.14
CA ARG A 124 5.37 -13.17 1.51
C ARG A 124 5.19 -12.81 0.05
#